data_AF-A0A8K9V2D0-F1
#
_entry.id   AF-A0A8K9V2D0-F1
#
_cell.length_a   1.000
_cell.length_b   1.000
_cell.length_c   1.000
_cell.angle_alpha   90.00
_cell.angle_beta   90.00
_cell.angle_gamma   90.00
#
_symmetry.space_group_name_H-M   'P 1'
#
loop_
_entity.id
_entity.type
_entity.pdbx_description
1 polymer ?
#
loop_
_entity_poly.entity_id
_entity_poly.type
_entity_poly.pdbx_seq_one_letter_code
_entity_poly.pdbx_strand_id
1 'polypeptide(L)'
;MVSWMISRSVVLVFGTLYPAYYSYKAVKTKNVKEYVRWMMYWIVFALYTVVETITDLTVAWFPLYYEIKIAFVIWLLSPYTRGASLIYRKCLHPLLSSREREIDEYIVQAKERSYETMVTFGKQGLSIAATAAVSAAVKGQGAITEKLRSFSMHDLTQIPLDDAAANQIYTAHAGNPAVSRRALAANSTDRTEYYAYDQEDRTDEEGEQLFSEDEAVTQRGLRRSQSVKIVRSKARKDVSLNTTHCKDVCLNITHCKDVCLNTTHCKDVCLNITHCKDVCLNTTHCKDVCLNITHCKDVCLNTTHCKDVCLNIPPCKDVCLNTTHCKDVCLNTTHCKDVCLNITPCKDVCLNIPHCKDVCLNTTHCKDVCLNITPCKDVCLNTTHCKDVCLNITPCKDVCLNTTHCKDVCLNTTHCKDVCLNTTHCKDVCLNIPPCKDVCLNITHCKDVCLNIPHCKDVCLNTTHCKDVCLNTTHSVAALLWFG
;
A
#
# COMPACT_ATOMS: atom_id res chain seq x y z
N MET A 1 -19.95 -52.98 9.47
CA MET A 1 -19.67 -51.82 10.34
C MET A 1 -18.26 -51.86 10.93
N VAL A 2 -17.88 -52.85 11.75
CA VAL A 2 -16.56 -52.88 12.44
C VAL A 2 -15.36 -52.75 11.47
N SER A 3 -15.29 -53.56 10.40
CA SER A 3 -14.21 -53.46 9.38
C SER A 3 -14.15 -52.08 8.68
N TRP A 4 -15.29 -51.44 8.42
CA TRP A 4 -15.35 -50.07 7.87
C TRP A 4 -14.77 -49.04 8.85
N MET A 5 -15.09 -49.14 10.15
CA MET A 5 -14.53 -48.26 11.18
C MET A 5 -13.03 -48.50 11.41
N ILE A 6 -12.57 -49.76 11.42
CA ILE A 6 -11.15 -50.11 11.54
C ILE A 6 -10.37 -49.58 10.34
N SER A 7 -10.82 -49.87 9.10
CA SER A 7 -10.13 -49.39 7.89
C SER A 7 -10.06 -47.86 7.83
N ARG A 8 -11.15 -47.15 8.15
CA ARG A 8 -11.18 -45.69 8.25
C ARG A 8 -10.22 -45.15 9.32
N SER A 9 -10.08 -45.85 10.45
CA SER A 9 -9.15 -45.48 11.53
C SER A 9 -7.69 -45.70 11.11
N VAL A 10 -7.39 -46.82 10.45
CA VAL A 10 -6.06 -47.14 9.91
C VAL A 10 -5.65 -46.15 8.82
N VAL A 11 -6.54 -45.83 7.87
CA VAL A 11 -6.28 -44.83 6.82
C VAL A 11 -6.08 -43.43 7.42
N LEU A 12 -6.82 -43.05 8.46
CA LEU A 12 -6.61 -41.76 9.12
C LEU A 12 -5.25 -41.72 9.84
N VAL A 13 -4.93 -42.71 10.69
CA VAL A 13 -3.68 -42.70 11.47
C VAL A 13 -2.44 -42.88 10.58
N PHE A 14 -2.40 -43.93 9.75
CA PHE A 14 -1.22 -44.22 8.92
C PHE A 14 -1.17 -43.38 7.64
N GLY A 15 -2.31 -43.00 7.06
CA GLY A 15 -2.39 -42.21 5.83
C GLY A 15 -2.28 -40.69 6.05
N THR A 16 -2.63 -40.17 7.23
CA THR A 16 -2.52 -38.72 7.52
C THR A 16 -1.53 -38.38 8.62
N LEU A 17 -1.58 -39.05 9.78
CA LEU A 17 -0.82 -38.64 10.97
C LEU A 17 0.68 -38.96 10.84
N TYR A 18 1.03 -40.12 10.28
CA TYR A 18 2.41 -40.48 9.96
C TYR A 18 3.03 -39.51 8.92
N PRO A 19 2.43 -39.28 7.72
CA PRO A 19 2.92 -38.27 6.78
C PRO A 19 2.96 -36.85 7.33
N ALA A 20 2.03 -36.45 8.20
CA ALA A 20 2.04 -35.13 8.83
C ALA A 20 3.28 -34.94 9.72
N TYR A 21 3.64 -35.93 10.54
CA TYR A 21 4.84 -35.88 11.36
C TYR A 21 6.13 -35.78 10.51
N TYR A 22 6.24 -36.57 9.43
CA TYR A 22 7.39 -36.46 8.53
C TYR A 22 7.39 -35.19 7.68
N SER A 23 6.23 -34.64 7.33
CA SER A 23 6.09 -33.32 6.69
C SER A 23 6.59 -32.21 7.62
N TYR A 24 6.21 -32.25 8.89
CA TYR A 24 6.73 -31.35 9.93
C TYR A 24 8.25 -31.48 10.09
N LYS A 25 8.78 -32.72 10.13
CA LYS A 25 10.22 -32.97 10.18
C LYS A 25 10.95 -32.40 8.95
N ALA A 26 10.39 -32.54 7.74
CA ALA A 26 10.93 -31.96 6.51
C ALA A 26 10.90 -30.42 6.50
N VAL A 27 9.88 -29.79 7.10
CA VAL A 27 9.83 -28.34 7.30
C VAL A 27 10.90 -27.89 8.30
N LYS A 28 11.08 -28.60 9.42
CA LYS A 28 12.12 -28.30 10.43
C LYS A 28 13.54 -28.43 9.86
N THR A 29 13.80 -29.46 9.05
CA THR A 29 15.13 -29.69 8.42
C THR A 29 15.39 -28.83 7.18
N LYS A 30 14.39 -28.10 6.66
CA LYS A 30 14.46 -27.28 5.43
C LYS A 30 14.89 -28.06 4.17
N ASN A 31 14.76 -29.38 4.18
CA ASN A 31 15.16 -30.25 3.07
C ASN A 31 14.16 -30.14 1.91
N VAL A 32 14.46 -29.30 0.91
CA VAL A 32 13.60 -29.06 -0.27
C VAL A 32 13.19 -30.36 -0.98
N LYS A 33 14.11 -31.34 -1.09
CA LYS A 33 13.84 -32.65 -1.72
C LYS A 33 12.81 -33.48 -0.94
N GLU A 34 12.82 -33.41 0.40
CA GLU A 34 11.85 -34.10 1.25
C GLU A 34 10.49 -33.37 1.24
N TYR A 35 10.51 -32.03 1.31
CA TYR A 35 9.31 -31.21 1.20
C TYR A 35 8.53 -31.47 -0.09
N VAL A 36 9.20 -31.48 -1.24
CA VAL A 36 8.56 -31.78 -2.55
C VAL A 36 8.01 -33.22 -2.58
N ARG A 37 8.70 -34.19 -1.95
CA ARG A 37 8.24 -35.58 -1.86
C ARG A 37 6.94 -35.71 -1.05
N TRP A 38 6.85 -35.01 0.10
CA TRP A 38 5.63 -34.98 0.90
C TRP A 38 4.50 -34.19 0.24
N MET A 39 4.79 -33.09 -0.45
CA MET A 39 3.80 -32.36 -1.24
C MET A 39 3.18 -33.24 -2.35
N MET A 40 4.01 -34.00 -3.08
CA MET A 40 3.53 -34.97 -4.08
C MET A 40 2.65 -36.07 -3.44
N TYR A 41 2.99 -36.53 -2.22
CA TYR A 41 2.16 -37.47 -1.47
C TYR A 41 0.78 -36.87 -1.14
N TRP A 42 0.73 -35.66 -0.56
CA TRP A 42 -0.53 -35.02 -0.16
C TRP A 42 -1.49 -34.78 -1.33
N ILE A 43 -0.99 -34.40 -2.50
CA ILE A 43 -1.83 -34.20 -3.70
C ILE A 43 -2.42 -35.55 -4.18
N VAL A 44 -1.61 -36.62 -4.22
CA VAL A 44 -2.09 -37.96 -4.60
C VAL A 44 -3.04 -38.53 -3.56
N PHE A 45 -2.79 -38.29 -2.27
CA PHE A 45 -3.66 -38.70 -1.17
C PHE A 45 -5.02 -37.98 -1.24
N ALA A 46 -5.04 -36.67 -1.52
CA ALA A 46 -6.29 -35.92 -1.69
C ALA A 46 -7.14 -36.45 -2.86
N LEU A 47 -6.52 -36.74 -4.02
CA LEU A 47 -7.25 -37.38 -5.13
C LEU A 47 -7.74 -38.78 -4.74
N TYR A 48 -6.91 -39.56 -4.04
CA TYR A 48 -7.29 -40.88 -3.53
C TYR A 48 -8.50 -40.78 -2.59
N THR A 49 -8.57 -39.82 -1.67
CA THR A 49 -9.73 -39.63 -0.79
C THR A 49 -11.02 -39.32 -1.55
N VAL A 50 -10.95 -38.60 -2.68
CA VAL A 50 -12.12 -38.36 -3.55
C VAL A 50 -12.56 -39.63 -4.29
N VAL A 51 -11.61 -40.43 -4.78
CA VAL A 51 -11.92 -41.73 -5.39
C VAL A 51 -12.45 -42.71 -4.33
N GLU A 52 -11.90 -42.68 -3.13
CA GLU A 52 -12.31 -43.48 -1.97
C GLU A 52 -13.76 -43.21 -1.58
N THR A 53 -14.20 -41.95 -1.49
CA THR A 53 -15.61 -41.66 -1.15
C THR A 53 -16.60 -42.12 -2.22
N ILE A 54 -16.23 -42.04 -3.50
CA ILE A 54 -17.04 -42.57 -4.62
C ILE A 54 -17.06 -44.10 -4.61
N THR A 55 -15.92 -44.74 -4.29
CA THR A 55 -15.79 -46.21 -4.30
C THR A 55 -16.44 -46.83 -3.07
N ASP A 56 -16.35 -46.20 -1.90
CA ASP A 56 -17.08 -46.58 -0.67
C ASP A 56 -18.61 -46.49 -0.88
N LEU A 57 -19.10 -45.57 -1.72
CA LEU A 57 -20.53 -45.47 -2.06
C LEU A 57 -21.01 -46.60 -3.00
N THR A 58 -20.13 -47.14 -3.85
CA THR A 58 -20.50 -48.02 -4.97
C THR A 58 -20.07 -49.49 -4.78
N VAL A 59 -19.02 -49.76 -4.01
CA VAL A 59 -18.36 -51.08 -3.89
C VAL A 59 -18.51 -51.69 -2.47
N ALA A 60 -19.20 -51.01 -1.55
CA ALA A 60 -19.39 -51.47 -0.16
C ALA A 60 -20.05 -52.86 0.02
N TRP A 61 -20.63 -53.43 -1.05
CA TRP A 61 -21.20 -54.79 -1.07
C TRP A 61 -20.15 -55.91 -1.22
N PHE A 62 -18.89 -55.60 -1.60
CA PHE A 62 -17.87 -56.61 -1.88
C PHE A 62 -16.98 -56.93 -0.66
N PRO A 63 -16.89 -58.19 -0.19
CA PRO A 63 -16.34 -58.51 1.14
C PRO A 63 -14.81 -58.41 1.26
N LEU A 64 -14.04 -58.42 0.16
CA LEU A 64 -12.57 -58.30 0.18
C LEU A 64 -12.04 -56.89 -0.13
N TYR A 65 -12.94 -55.92 -0.31
CA TYR A 65 -12.57 -54.56 -0.72
C TYR A 65 -11.65 -53.84 0.28
N TYR A 66 -11.92 -53.98 1.59
CA TYR A 66 -11.20 -53.26 2.65
C TYR A 66 -9.72 -53.66 2.78
N GLU A 67 -9.38 -54.93 2.50
CA GLU A 67 -8.00 -55.41 2.55
C GLU A 67 -7.17 -54.87 1.38
N ILE A 68 -7.74 -54.89 0.18
CA ILE A 68 -7.11 -54.30 -1.03
C ILE A 68 -6.93 -52.79 -0.85
N LYS A 69 -7.93 -52.12 -0.25
CA LYS A 69 -7.90 -50.69 0.08
C LYS A 69 -6.74 -50.34 1.03
N ILE A 70 -6.57 -51.09 2.13
CA ILE A 70 -5.46 -50.88 3.07
C ILE A 70 -4.11 -51.18 2.41
N ALA A 71 -3.99 -52.26 1.63
CA ALA A 71 -2.77 -52.58 0.89
C ALA A 71 -2.38 -51.47 -0.10
N PHE A 72 -3.34 -50.86 -0.80
CA PHE A 72 -3.09 -49.75 -1.71
C PHE A 72 -2.61 -48.49 -0.98
N VAL A 73 -3.19 -48.16 0.19
CA VAL A 73 -2.74 -47.04 1.03
C VAL A 73 -1.33 -47.28 1.57
N ILE A 74 -1.00 -48.49 2.02
CA ILE A 74 0.36 -48.86 2.46
C ILE A 74 1.36 -48.75 1.28
N TRP A 75 0.95 -49.12 0.06
CA TRP A 75 1.79 -48.98 -1.13
C TRP A 75 2.00 -47.52 -1.57
N LEU A 76 1.00 -46.64 -1.39
CA LEU A 76 1.14 -45.19 -1.56
C LEU A 76 2.10 -44.58 -0.51
N LEU A 77 2.02 -45.05 0.73
CA LEU A 77 2.85 -44.63 1.86
C LEU A 77 4.30 -45.12 1.76
N SER A 78 4.52 -46.25 1.08
CA SER A 78 5.81 -46.96 1.08
C SER A 78 6.98 -46.09 0.58
N PRO A 79 7.98 -45.81 1.44
CA PRO A 79 9.14 -45.02 1.04
C PRO A 79 10.05 -45.76 0.06
N TYR A 80 9.89 -47.07 -0.09
CA TYR A 80 10.71 -47.94 -0.93
C TYR A 80 10.22 -47.97 -2.39
N THR A 81 8.91 -48.14 -2.62
CA THR A 81 8.35 -48.25 -3.99
C THR A 81 8.09 -46.90 -4.66
N ARG A 82 8.07 -45.79 -3.91
CA ARG A 82 7.74 -44.43 -4.40
C ARG A 82 6.37 -44.36 -5.11
N GLY A 83 5.39 -45.17 -4.69
CA GLY A 83 4.08 -45.32 -5.36
C GLY A 83 3.39 -43.99 -5.68
N ALA A 84 3.26 -43.12 -4.68
CA ALA A 84 2.70 -41.77 -4.86
C ALA A 84 3.45 -40.94 -5.91
N SER A 85 4.79 -40.94 -5.89
CA SER A 85 5.59 -40.18 -6.88
C SER A 85 5.47 -40.73 -8.30
N LEU A 86 5.19 -42.03 -8.45
CA LEU A 86 5.03 -42.68 -9.75
C LEU A 86 3.66 -42.39 -10.37
N ILE A 87 2.59 -42.43 -9.56
CA ILE A 87 1.25 -41.97 -9.95
C ILE A 87 1.26 -40.46 -10.27
N TYR A 88 1.92 -39.65 -9.43
CA TYR A 88 2.04 -38.21 -9.65
C TYR A 88 2.64 -37.90 -11.04
N ARG A 89 3.74 -38.57 -11.41
CA ARG A 89 4.44 -38.30 -12.67
C ARG A 89 3.75 -38.89 -13.90
N LYS A 90 3.16 -40.09 -13.82
CA LYS A 90 2.52 -40.75 -14.99
C LYS A 90 1.10 -40.28 -15.27
N CYS A 91 0.31 -40.01 -14.23
CA CYS A 91 -1.13 -39.78 -14.37
C CYS A 91 -1.52 -38.37 -13.95
N LEU A 92 -1.02 -37.92 -12.79
CA LEU A 92 -1.48 -36.67 -12.17
C LEU A 92 -0.94 -35.41 -12.87
N HIS A 93 0.35 -35.41 -13.24
CA HIS A 93 0.99 -34.32 -13.95
C HIS A 93 0.37 -34.02 -15.33
N PRO A 94 0.10 -35.00 -16.22
CA PRO A 94 -0.59 -34.71 -17.47
C PRO A 94 -2.06 -34.31 -17.28
N LEU A 95 -2.79 -34.90 -16.30
CA LEU A 95 -4.18 -34.51 -16.01
C LEU A 95 -4.30 -33.08 -15.46
N LEU A 96 -3.45 -32.71 -14.49
CA LEU A 96 -3.43 -31.35 -13.95
C LEU A 96 -2.96 -30.36 -15.00
N SER A 97 -1.80 -30.56 -15.65
CA SER A 97 -1.28 -29.60 -16.62
C SER A 97 -2.21 -29.37 -17.83
N SER A 98 -3.01 -30.37 -18.22
CA SER A 98 -4.01 -30.22 -19.27
C SER A 98 -5.28 -29.47 -18.85
N ARG A 99 -5.58 -29.36 -17.54
CA ARG A 99 -6.80 -28.72 -17.01
C ARG A 99 -6.54 -27.56 -16.06
N GLU A 100 -5.28 -27.25 -15.75
CA GLU A 100 -4.86 -26.18 -14.82
C GLU A 100 -5.52 -24.84 -15.18
N ARG A 101 -5.60 -24.51 -16.48
CA ARG A 101 -6.29 -23.31 -16.96
C ARG A 101 -7.80 -23.32 -16.71
N GLU A 102 -8.48 -24.44 -17.00
CA GLU A 102 -9.91 -24.59 -16.73
C GLU A 102 -10.18 -24.44 -15.23
N ILE A 103 -9.36 -25.09 -14.39
CA ILE A 103 -9.49 -25.08 -12.94
C ILE A 103 -9.21 -23.69 -12.36
N ASP A 104 -8.16 -22.99 -12.81
CA ASP A 104 -7.86 -21.62 -12.38
C ASP A 104 -8.97 -20.64 -12.80
N GLU A 105 -9.50 -20.75 -14.02
CA GLU A 105 -10.64 -19.96 -14.49
C GLU A 105 -11.90 -20.24 -13.64
N TYR A 106 -12.19 -21.51 -13.31
CA TYR A 106 -13.28 -21.87 -12.40
C TYR A 106 -13.05 -21.38 -10.96
N ILE A 107 -11.82 -21.40 -10.44
CA ILE A 107 -11.50 -20.89 -9.10
C ILE A 107 -11.64 -19.37 -9.05
N VAL A 108 -11.16 -18.65 -10.07
CA VAL A 108 -11.33 -17.19 -10.18
C VAL A 108 -12.82 -16.84 -10.30
N GLN A 109 -13.57 -17.52 -11.17
CA GLN A 109 -15.01 -17.29 -11.32
C GLN A 109 -15.81 -17.64 -10.06
N ALA A 110 -15.49 -18.73 -9.37
CA ALA A 110 -16.13 -19.10 -8.10
C ALA A 110 -15.76 -18.13 -6.97
N LYS A 111 -14.52 -17.61 -6.97
CA LYS A 111 -14.09 -16.57 -6.06
C LYS A 111 -14.88 -15.28 -6.33
N GLU A 112 -14.88 -14.76 -7.55
CA GLU A 112 -15.62 -13.54 -7.91
C GLU A 112 -17.11 -13.67 -7.57
N ARG A 113 -17.78 -14.76 -7.97
CA ARG A 113 -19.18 -15.02 -7.59
C ARG A 113 -19.38 -15.08 -6.07
N SER A 114 -18.46 -15.63 -5.29
CA SER A 114 -18.61 -15.67 -3.83
C SER A 114 -18.39 -14.29 -3.18
N TYR A 115 -17.46 -13.48 -3.68
CA TYR A 115 -17.30 -12.08 -3.26
C TYR A 115 -18.51 -11.21 -3.66
N GLU A 116 -19.03 -11.32 -4.88
CA GLU A 116 -20.24 -10.61 -5.31
C GLU A 116 -21.46 -10.99 -4.49
N THR A 117 -21.63 -12.28 -4.21
CA THR A 117 -22.71 -12.80 -3.33
C THR A 117 -22.56 -12.21 -1.92
N MET A 118 -21.37 -12.28 -1.33
CA MET A 118 -21.09 -11.75 0.01
C MET A 118 -21.27 -10.23 0.10
N VAL A 119 -20.84 -9.47 -0.90
CA VAL A 119 -21.05 -8.01 -0.99
C VAL A 119 -22.52 -7.66 -1.18
N THR A 120 -23.28 -8.44 -1.94
CA THR A 120 -24.72 -8.24 -2.16
C THR A 120 -25.51 -8.48 -0.88
N PHE A 121 -25.23 -9.58 -0.16
CA PHE A 121 -25.80 -9.82 1.17
C PHE A 121 -25.40 -8.73 2.18
N GLY A 122 -24.14 -8.26 2.15
CA GLY A 122 -23.68 -7.16 3.00
C GLY A 122 -24.43 -5.85 2.73
N LYS A 123 -24.64 -5.48 1.46
CA LYS A 123 -25.43 -4.30 1.07
C LYS A 123 -26.90 -4.42 1.45
N GLN A 124 -27.50 -5.60 1.28
CA GLN A 124 -28.89 -5.86 1.70
C GLN A 124 -29.03 -5.72 3.23
N GLY A 125 -28.12 -6.32 4.02
CA GLY A 125 -28.08 -6.16 5.47
C GLY A 125 -27.94 -4.71 5.93
N LEU A 126 -27.02 -3.95 5.32
CA LEU A 126 -26.85 -2.51 5.57
C LEU A 126 -28.10 -1.69 5.23
N SER A 127 -28.80 -2.00 4.13
CA SER A 127 -30.03 -1.29 3.75
C SER A 127 -31.19 -1.54 4.71
N ILE A 128 -31.31 -2.76 5.25
CA ILE A 128 -32.31 -3.11 6.26
C ILE A 128 -31.98 -2.40 7.58
N ALA A 129 -30.71 -2.41 8.01
CA ALA A 129 -30.26 -1.72 9.21
C ALA A 129 -30.47 -0.19 9.11
N ALA A 130 -30.16 0.43 7.98
CA ALA A 130 -30.40 1.85 7.74
C ALA A 130 -31.90 2.20 7.77
N THR A 131 -32.75 1.38 7.15
CA THR A 131 -34.21 1.58 7.16
C THR A 131 -34.79 1.44 8.56
N ALA A 132 -34.31 0.48 9.35
CA ALA A 132 -34.68 0.31 10.74
C ALA A 132 -34.23 1.50 11.61
N ALA A 133 -32.99 1.98 11.43
CA ALA A 133 -32.44 3.14 12.14
C ALA A 133 -33.22 4.43 11.84
N VAL A 134 -33.56 4.69 10.57
CA VAL A 134 -34.40 5.84 10.18
C VAL A 134 -35.81 5.72 10.78
N SER A 135 -36.43 4.54 10.74
CA SER A 135 -37.75 4.32 11.36
C SER A 135 -37.72 4.53 12.89
N ALA A 136 -36.64 4.11 13.56
CA ALA A 136 -36.42 4.36 14.98
C ALA A 136 -36.20 5.85 15.29
N ALA A 137 -35.40 6.56 14.48
CA ALA A 137 -35.15 8.00 14.65
C ALA A 137 -36.44 8.84 14.48
N VAL A 138 -37.26 8.54 13.47
CA VAL A 138 -38.55 9.21 13.24
C VAL A 138 -39.53 8.97 14.40
N LYS A 139 -39.60 7.73 14.92
CA LYS A 139 -40.39 7.42 16.13
C LYS A 139 -39.84 8.11 17.39
N GLY A 140 -38.51 8.25 17.48
CA GLY A 140 -37.84 8.95 18.56
C GLY A 140 -38.17 10.44 18.64
N GLN A 141 -38.23 11.15 17.49
CA GLN A 141 -38.63 12.56 17.49
C GLN A 141 -40.08 12.76 17.97
N GLY A 142 -41.01 11.88 17.56
CA GLY A 142 -42.42 11.98 17.97
C GLY A 142 -42.61 11.97 19.49
N ALA A 143 -41.94 11.05 20.18
CA ALA A 143 -42.01 10.92 21.65
C ALA A 143 -41.43 12.13 22.41
N ILE A 144 -40.45 12.83 21.82
CA ILE A 144 -39.81 14.00 22.45
C ILE A 144 -40.71 15.24 22.32
N THR A 145 -41.39 15.42 21.18
CA THR A 145 -42.40 16.49 21.03
C THR A 145 -43.57 16.36 21.99
N GLU A 146 -43.99 15.14 22.32
CA GLU A 146 -45.08 14.88 23.27
C GLU A 146 -44.66 15.22 24.71
N LYS A 147 -43.42 14.88 25.10
CA LYS A 147 -42.81 15.27 26.39
C LYS A 147 -42.51 16.77 26.52
N LEU A 148 -42.20 17.47 25.44
CA LEU A 148 -41.99 18.94 25.48
C LEU A 148 -43.31 19.70 25.65
N ARG A 149 -44.43 19.15 25.18
CA ARG A 149 -45.76 19.78 25.31
C ARG A 149 -46.31 19.73 26.75
N SER A 150 -45.81 18.83 27.60
CA SER A 150 -46.24 18.69 29.00
C SER A 150 -45.44 19.53 30.01
N PHE A 151 -44.54 20.40 29.57
CA PHE A 151 -43.63 21.17 30.44
C PHE A 151 -43.74 22.71 30.30
N SER A 152 -44.83 23.22 29.72
CA SER A 152 -45.09 24.67 29.63
C SER A 152 -46.28 25.07 30.51
N MET A 153 -46.16 26.25 31.15
CA MET A 153 -46.98 26.76 32.26
C MET A 153 -46.88 25.98 33.57
N HIS A 154 -45.98 26.41 34.46
CA HIS A 154 -46.34 26.99 35.76
C HIS A 154 -45.17 27.83 36.33
N ASP A 155 -45.50 28.83 37.13
CA ASP A 155 -44.67 29.77 37.91
C ASP A 155 -43.57 30.58 37.20
N LEU A 156 -43.89 31.87 37.03
CA LEU A 156 -42.93 32.94 36.71
C LEU A 156 -43.28 34.20 37.52
N THR A 157 -43.17 34.11 38.85
CA THR A 157 -43.32 35.26 39.77
C THR A 157 -42.43 35.15 41.01
N GLN A 158 -41.32 35.90 41.07
CA GLN A 158 -40.92 36.84 42.15
C GLN A 158 -39.42 37.22 42.12
N ILE A 159 -39.13 38.45 42.59
CA ILE A 159 -37.94 39.33 42.37
C ILE A 159 -37.87 40.24 43.64
N PRO A 160 -36.72 40.63 44.26
CA PRO A 160 -35.48 41.14 43.62
C PRO A 160 -34.11 40.74 44.28
N LEU A 161 -33.01 41.30 43.72
CA LEU A 161 -31.81 41.98 44.31
C LEU A 161 -31.42 41.70 45.79
N ASP A 162 -30.15 41.53 46.16
CA ASP A 162 -29.11 42.61 46.21
C ASP A 162 -27.64 42.11 46.23
N ASP A 163 -26.68 43.05 46.18
CA ASP A 163 -25.21 42.90 46.14
C ASP A 163 -24.57 42.26 47.42
N ALA A 164 -23.26 41.95 47.57
CA ALA A 164 -22.04 42.26 46.81
C ALA A 164 -20.91 41.24 47.12
N ALA A 165 -19.97 41.00 46.17
CA ALA A 165 -18.55 40.75 46.46
C ALA A 165 -17.71 40.71 45.16
N ALA A 166 -16.72 41.60 45.05
CA ALA A 166 -15.78 41.60 43.92
C ALA A 166 -14.57 40.69 44.19
N ASN A 167 -14.14 39.89 43.20
CA ASN A 167 -12.82 40.10 42.59
C ASN A 167 -12.49 39.21 41.37
N GLN A 168 -11.57 39.75 40.54
CA GLN A 168 -10.65 39.07 39.61
C GLN A 168 -11.19 38.40 38.33
N ILE A 169 -10.96 39.12 37.23
CA ILE A 169 -11.00 38.65 35.83
C ILE A 169 -9.63 38.05 35.46
N TYR A 170 -9.64 36.73 35.19
CA TYR A 170 -8.72 35.96 34.33
C TYR A 170 -7.20 36.23 34.33
N THR A 171 -6.43 35.34 34.97
CA THR A 171 -5.17 34.78 34.42
C THR A 171 -4.84 33.41 35.04
N ALA A 172 -4.41 32.47 34.19
CA ALA A 172 -3.49 31.32 34.38
C ALA A 172 -3.39 30.61 35.76
N HIS A 173 -3.36 29.28 35.84
CA HIS A 173 -2.15 28.52 35.47
C HIS A 173 -2.36 27.01 35.32
N ALA A 174 -1.49 26.37 34.53
CA ALA A 174 -1.30 24.92 34.49
C ALA A 174 -0.48 24.42 35.69
N GLY A 175 -0.73 23.18 36.13
CA GLY A 175 0.07 22.49 37.15
C GLY A 175 0.05 20.98 36.93
N ASN A 176 1.19 20.43 36.52
CA ASN A 176 1.53 19.00 36.57
C ASN A 176 2.57 18.87 37.71
N PRO A 177 2.65 17.76 38.48
CA PRO A 177 3.32 16.59 37.90
C PRO A 177 2.91 15.18 38.43
N ALA A 178 3.45 14.18 37.72
CA ALA A 178 3.81 12.82 38.16
C ALA A 178 2.76 11.69 38.10
N VAL A 179 3.32 10.47 38.00
CA VAL A 179 2.67 9.13 38.02
C VAL A 179 1.99 8.65 36.71
N SER A 180 2.84 8.35 35.73
CA SER A 180 3.01 7.00 35.15
C SER A 180 1.84 5.99 35.19
N ARG A 181 1.32 5.67 33.98
CA ARG A 181 0.80 4.37 33.49
C ARG A 181 -0.62 3.88 33.85
N ARG A 182 -1.17 3.16 32.86
CA ARG A 182 -2.31 2.21 32.86
C ARG A 182 -3.73 2.81 32.92
N ALA A 183 -4.29 3.02 31.72
CA ALA A 183 -5.69 2.70 31.49
C ALA A 183 -5.84 1.17 31.37
N LEU A 184 -6.85 0.59 32.02
CA LEU A 184 -7.15 -0.84 31.96
C LEU A 184 -8.64 -1.07 32.25
N ALA A 185 -9.30 -1.86 31.38
CA ALA A 185 -10.66 -2.41 31.52
C ALA A 185 -11.83 -1.38 31.50
N ALA A 186 -13.06 -1.76 31.14
CA ALA A 186 -13.59 -3.08 30.82
C ALA A 186 -14.56 -3.01 29.60
N ASN A 187 -14.50 -3.99 28.68
CA ASN A 187 -15.49 -5.07 28.46
C ASN A 187 -16.86 -4.59 27.94
N SER A 188 -17.55 -5.27 27.02
CA SER A 188 -17.64 -6.73 26.73
C SER A 188 -18.33 -6.95 25.38
N THR A 189 -18.44 -8.13 24.75
CA THR A 189 -17.63 -9.36 24.58
C THR A 189 -18.40 -10.20 23.56
N ASP A 190 -17.74 -10.85 22.60
CA ASP A 190 -17.83 -12.31 22.52
C ASP A 190 -16.61 -12.91 21.80
N ARG A 191 -16.40 -14.22 21.99
CA ARG A 191 -15.12 -14.92 21.97
C ARG A 191 -15.24 -16.21 21.18
N THR A 192 -14.25 -16.51 20.33
CA THR A 192 -13.89 -17.90 20.05
C THR A 192 -12.38 -17.99 19.81
N GLU A 193 -11.77 -19.04 20.32
CA GLU A 193 -10.34 -19.11 20.64
C GLU A 193 -9.52 -19.83 19.55
N TYR A 194 -8.23 -19.51 19.44
CA TYR A 194 -7.21 -20.52 19.09
C TYR A 194 -5.81 -20.11 19.57
N TYR A 195 -4.94 -21.11 19.79
CA TYR A 195 -3.84 -21.08 20.74
C TYR A 195 -2.58 -20.30 20.32
N ALA A 196 -1.90 -19.73 21.32
CA ALA A 196 -0.50 -19.30 21.27
C ALA A 196 0.39 -20.31 22.01
N TYR A 197 1.71 -20.28 21.74
CA TYR A 197 2.72 -21.00 22.51
C TYR A 197 3.87 -20.04 22.83
N ASP A 198 4.23 -19.94 24.11
CA ASP A 198 5.26 -19.04 24.61
C ASP A 198 6.69 -19.47 24.26
N GLN A 199 7.62 -18.50 24.36
CA GLN A 199 9.06 -18.69 24.20
C GLN A 199 9.82 -18.07 25.38
N GLU A 200 10.33 -18.93 26.25
CA GLU A 200 11.46 -18.71 27.18
C GLU A 200 12.16 -20.09 27.32
N ASP A 201 13.44 -20.22 27.64
CA ASP A 201 14.67 -19.45 27.41
C ASP A 201 15.83 -20.42 27.76
N ARG A 202 17.10 -20.07 27.47
CA ARG A 202 18.33 -20.76 27.89
C ARG A 202 18.66 -22.10 27.23
N THR A 203 19.93 -22.50 27.13
CA THR A 203 21.22 -21.79 27.02
C THR A 203 22.22 -22.78 26.39
N ASP A 204 23.35 -22.27 25.88
CA ASP A 204 24.63 -22.99 25.67
C ASP A 204 24.64 -24.15 24.63
N GLU A 205 25.75 -24.50 23.99
CA GLU A 205 26.95 -23.77 23.53
C GLU A 205 27.57 -24.61 22.38
N GLU A 206 28.67 -24.11 21.79
CA GLU A 206 29.64 -24.86 20.96
C GLU A 206 29.24 -25.35 19.54
N GLY A 207 30.27 -25.52 18.70
CA GLY A 207 30.22 -26.40 17.53
C GLY A 207 30.23 -25.68 16.18
N GLU A 208 31.34 -25.04 15.82
CA GLU A 208 31.59 -24.59 14.44
C GLU A 208 31.44 -25.74 13.43
N GLN A 209 30.81 -25.47 12.29
CA GLN A 209 31.31 -26.05 11.04
C GLN A 209 31.16 -25.06 9.88
N LEU A 210 32.31 -24.49 9.54
CA LEU A 210 32.57 -23.65 8.39
C LEU A 210 32.29 -24.43 7.09
N PHE A 211 31.31 -24.00 6.29
CA PHE A 211 31.36 -24.26 4.85
C PHE A 211 30.81 -23.08 4.07
N SER A 212 31.66 -22.52 3.21
CA SER A 212 31.31 -21.47 2.27
C SER A 212 30.74 -22.10 1.00
N GLU A 213 29.51 -21.75 0.64
CA GLU A 213 29.11 -21.76 -0.77
C GLU A 213 28.36 -20.45 -1.11
N ASP A 214 28.98 -19.67 -1.98
CA ASP A 214 28.41 -18.46 -2.53
C ASP A 214 27.38 -18.75 -3.62
N GLU A 215 26.10 -18.86 -3.24
CA GLU A 215 25.02 -18.48 -4.15
C GLU A 215 24.66 -17.00 -3.94
N ALA A 216 25.46 -16.12 -4.56
CA ALA A 216 24.87 -14.94 -5.18
C ALA A 216 24.01 -15.42 -6.37
N VAL A 217 22.82 -14.83 -6.58
CA VAL A 217 21.94 -15.23 -7.70
C VAL A 217 22.52 -14.70 -9.01
N THR A 218 23.50 -15.42 -9.55
CA THR A 218 24.06 -15.18 -10.88
C THR A 218 23.13 -15.79 -11.93
N GLN A 219 22.67 -14.92 -12.84
CA GLN A 219 22.09 -15.25 -14.15
C GLN A 219 21.19 -16.50 -14.25
N ARG A 220 19.97 -16.43 -13.72
CA ARG A 220 18.85 -17.17 -14.34
C ARG A 220 18.20 -16.31 -15.43
N GLY A 221 18.81 -16.31 -16.61
CA GLY A 221 18.22 -15.71 -17.81
C GLY A 221 16.93 -16.43 -18.19
N LEU A 222 15.78 -15.91 -17.76
CA LEU A 222 14.45 -16.48 -18.00
C LEU A 222 14.01 -16.29 -19.46
N ARG A 223 14.46 -17.17 -20.35
CA ARG A 223 14.00 -17.26 -21.75
C ARG A 223 12.60 -17.92 -21.88
N ARG A 224 11.62 -17.52 -21.07
CA ARG A 224 10.18 -17.76 -21.33
C ARG A 224 9.28 -16.98 -20.36
N SER A 225 8.13 -16.54 -20.87
CA SER A 225 7.12 -15.71 -20.20
C SER A 225 6.49 -16.36 -18.96
N GLN A 226 7.21 -16.37 -17.84
CA GLN A 226 6.73 -16.79 -16.52
C GLN A 226 6.60 -15.56 -15.61
N SER A 227 5.65 -15.61 -14.67
CA SER A 227 5.61 -14.63 -13.57
C SER A 227 6.62 -15.04 -12.51
N VAL A 228 7.43 -14.08 -12.06
CA VAL A 228 8.43 -14.32 -11.01
C VAL A 228 7.82 -13.95 -9.67
N LYS A 229 7.34 -14.95 -8.93
CA LYS A 229 6.86 -14.78 -7.55
C LYS A 229 7.87 -15.32 -6.56
N ILE A 230 8.43 -14.45 -5.71
CA ILE A 230 9.38 -14.84 -4.66
C ILE A 230 8.82 -14.38 -3.31
N VAL A 231 8.69 -15.32 -2.37
CA VAL A 231 8.32 -15.05 -0.98
C VAL A 231 9.49 -15.50 -0.10
N ARG A 232 10.13 -14.58 0.63
CA ARG A 232 11.28 -14.86 1.51
C ARG A 232 11.10 -14.21 2.88
N SER A 233 11.10 -15.03 3.93
CA SER A 233 10.97 -14.59 5.33
C SER A 233 12.27 -14.08 5.97
N LYS A 234 13.43 -14.24 5.31
CA LYS A 234 14.71 -13.59 5.65
C LYS A 234 15.68 -13.71 4.46
N ALA A 235 16.06 -12.61 3.82
CA ALA A 235 17.10 -12.60 2.77
C ALA A 235 18.29 -11.75 3.25
N ARG A 236 19.35 -12.39 3.77
CA ARG A 236 20.52 -11.67 4.29
C ARG A 236 21.52 -11.21 3.20
N LYS A 237 21.24 -11.52 1.93
CA LYS A 237 22.00 -11.13 0.73
C LYS A 237 21.11 -10.29 -0.20
N ASP A 238 21.76 -9.55 -1.10
CA ASP A 238 21.11 -8.72 -2.12
C ASP A 238 20.25 -9.54 -3.09
N VAL A 239 19.18 -8.95 -3.63
CA VAL A 239 18.25 -9.60 -4.55
C VAL A 239 18.36 -8.97 -5.93
N SER A 240 19.12 -9.62 -6.80
CA SER A 240 19.25 -9.23 -8.21
C SER A 240 18.42 -10.14 -9.12
N LEU A 241 17.68 -9.54 -10.05
CA LEU A 241 16.99 -10.23 -11.14
C LEU A 241 17.25 -9.48 -12.45
N ASN A 242 17.67 -10.21 -13.48
CA ASN A 242 17.83 -9.69 -14.83
C ASN A 242 17.08 -10.62 -15.81
N THR A 243 16.15 -10.06 -16.59
CA THR A 243 15.32 -10.81 -17.53
C THR A 243 14.97 -9.95 -18.75
N THR A 244 14.74 -10.56 -19.91
CA THR A 244 14.27 -9.81 -21.08
C THR A 244 12.74 -9.73 -21.14
N HIS A 245 12.05 -10.84 -20.85
CA HIS A 245 10.60 -10.88 -20.78
C HIS A 245 10.16 -11.55 -19.48
N CYS A 246 9.45 -10.79 -18.64
CA CYS A 246 8.64 -11.33 -17.56
C CYS A 246 7.17 -11.01 -17.83
N LYS A 247 6.25 -11.86 -17.34
CA LYS A 247 4.84 -11.46 -17.30
C LYS A 247 4.64 -10.46 -16.18
N ASP A 248 4.75 -10.91 -14.93
CA ASP A 248 4.56 -10.08 -13.73
C ASP A 248 5.65 -10.43 -12.70
N VAL A 249 6.30 -9.44 -12.09
CA VAL A 249 7.30 -9.62 -11.01
C VAL A 249 6.65 -9.28 -9.66
N CYS A 250 6.55 -10.27 -8.77
CA CYS A 250 5.92 -10.14 -7.46
C CYS A 250 6.86 -10.60 -6.35
N LEU A 251 7.50 -9.66 -5.64
CA LEU A 251 8.40 -9.98 -4.52
C LEU A 251 7.74 -9.63 -3.19
N ASN A 252 7.73 -10.58 -2.25
CA ASN A 252 7.39 -10.34 -0.84
C ASN A 252 8.59 -10.72 0.03
N ILE A 253 9.26 -9.74 0.61
CA ILE A 253 10.53 -9.90 1.31
C ILE A 253 10.47 -9.18 2.65
N THR A 254 10.80 -9.85 3.76
CA THR A 254 10.87 -9.17 5.05
C THR A 254 12.10 -8.26 5.12
N HIS A 255 13.29 -8.85 5.10
CA HIS A 255 14.57 -8.14 5.07
C HIS A 255 15.35 -8.52 3.83
N CYS A 256 15.88 -7.51 3.14
CA CYS A 256 16.98 -7.57 2.19
C CYS A 256 17.92 -6.38 2.42
N LYS A 257 19.15 -6.48 1.91
CA LYS A 257 20.09 -5.35 1.89
C LYS A 257 19.75 -4.47 0.68
N ASP A 258 20.06 -4.90 -0.53
CA ASP A 258 19.69 -4.16 -1.74
C ASP A 258 18.80 -5.02 -2.69
N VAL A 259 17.92 -4.38 -3.47
CA VAL A 259 17.11 -5.03 -4.53
C VAL A 259 17.41 -4.37 -5.87
N CYS A 260 17.82 -5.16 -6.86
CA CYS A 260 18.17 -4.70 -8.21
C CYS A 260 17.38 -5.48 -9.27
N LEU A 261 16.44 -4.82 -9.93
CA LEU A 261 15.64 -5.41 -11.01
C LEU A 261 16.02 -4.77 -12.35
N ASN A 262 16.41 -5.58 -13.32
CA ASN A 262 16.56 -5.17 -14.71
C ASN A 262 15.62 -6.01 -15.60
N THR A 263 14.71 -5.36 -16.31
CA THR A 263 13.76 -6.05 -17.20
C THR A 263 13.48 -5.27 -18.47
N THR A 264 13.62 -5.86 -19.66
CA THR A 264 13.21 -5.13 -20.88
C THR A 264 11.68 -5.03 -20.97
N HIS A 265 10.94 -6.14 -20.90
CA HIS A 265 9.48 -6.12 -20.89
C HIS A 265 8.93 -6.82 -19.65
N CYS A 266 8.13 -6.09 -18.88
CA CYS A 266 7.26 -6.63 -17.83
C CYS A 266 5.85 -6.06 -18.02
N LYS A 267 4.82 -6.76 -17.57
CA LYS A 267 3.48 -6.18 -17.44
C LYS A 267 3.42 -5.42 -16.12
N ASP A 268 3.43 -6.11 -14.99
CA ASP A 268 3.34 -5.47 -13.67
C ASP A 268 4.54 -5.82 -12.78
N VAL A 269 5.07 -4.83 -12.04
CA VAL A 269 6.11 -5.03 -11.02
C VAL A 269 5.57 -4.61 -9.66
N CYS A 270 5.38 -5.58 -8.76
CA CYS A 270 4.79 -5.39 -7.43
C CYS A 270 5.76 -5.87 -6.34
N LEU A 271 6.38 -4.93 -5.62
CA LEU A 271 7.29 -5.25 -4.50
C LEU A 271 6.65 -4.88 -3.17
N ASN A 272 6.61 -5.84 -2.24
CA ASN A 272 6.26 -5.63 -0.84
C ASN A 272 7.49 -5.98 0.02
N ILE A 273 8.14 -4.98 0.62
CA ILE A 273 9.42 -5.17 1.33
C ILE A 273 9.34 -4.52 2.71
N THR A 274 9.55 -5.25 3.81
CA THR A 274 9.45 -4.58 5.14
C THR A 274 10.69 -3.74 5.46
N HIS A 275 11.89 -4.21 5.11
CA HIS A 275 13.13 -3.46 5.27
C HIS A 275 14.08 -3.70 4.10
N CYS A 276 14.48 -2.61 3.44
CA CYS A 276 15.57 -2.56 2.47
C CYS A 276 16.53 -1.41 2.83
N LYS A 277 17.77 -1.51 2.35
CA LYS A 277 18.66 -0.36 2.23
C LYS A 277 18.37 0.35 0.91
N ASP A 278 18.75 -0.23 -0.23
CA ASP A 278 18.55 0.43 -1.54
C ASP A 278 17.68 -0.40 -2.48
N VAL A 279 16.80 0.26 -3.25
CA VAL A 279 15.94 -0.39 -4.26
C VAL A 279 16.12 0.27 -5.62
N CYS A 280 16.64 -0.49 -6.58
CA CYS A 280 16.97 -0.05 -7.93
C CYS A 280 16.17 -0.84 -8.98
N LEU A 281 15.31 -0.17 -9.75
CA LEU A 281 14.58 -0.76 -10.87
C LEU A 281 14.98 -0.09 -12.18
N ASN A 282 15.35 -0.89 -13.17
CA ASN A 282 15.49 -0.48 -14.56
C ASN A 282 14.51 -1.31 -15.41
N THR A 283 13.55 -0.65 -16.05
CA THR A 283 12.59 -1.32 -16.95
C THR A 283 12.50 -0.60 -18.28
N THR A 284 12.54 -1.28 -19.43
CA THR A 284 12.22 -0.55 -20.68
C THR A 284 10.72 -0.34 -20.79
N HIS A 285 9.93 -1.41 -20.80
CA HIS A 285 8.47 -1.31 -20.83
C HIS A 285 7.86 -2.02 -19.60
N CYS A 286 7.06 -1.27 -18.86
CA CYS A 286 6.16 -1.74 -17.82
C CYS A 286 4.75 -1.17 -18.06
N LYS A 287 3.72 -1.85 -17.58
CA LYS A 287 2.37 -1.29 -17.45
C LYS A 287 2.28 -0.59 -16.10
N ASP A 288 2.37 -1.33 -15.00
CA ASP A 288 2.21 -0.76 -13.65
C ASP A 288 3.41 -1.12 -12.75
N VAL A 289 3.96 -0.13 -12.04
CA VAL A 289 5.00 -0.33 -11.02
C VAL A 289 4.46 0.07 -9.65
N CYS A 290 4.35 -0.90 -8.74
CA CYS A 290 3.81 -0.75 -7.39
C CYS A 290 4.87 -1.15 -6.35
N LEU A 291 5.31 -0.20 -5.53
CA LEU A 291 6.26 -0.42 -4.44
C LEU A 291 5.61 -0.07 -3.10
N ASN A 292 5.51 -1.06 -2.22
CA ASN A 292 5.13 -0.88 -0.83
C ASN A 292 6.31 -1.29 0.05
N ILE A 293 7.02 -0.31 0.63
CA ILE A 293 8.25 -0.56 1.40
C ILE A 293 8.15 0.09 2.78
N THR A 294 8.24 -0.69 3.86
CA THR A 294 8.05 -0.17 5.24
C THR A 294 9.28 0.51 5.83
N HIS A 295 10.45 0.37 5.20
CA HIS A 295 11.64 1.18 5.46
C HIS A 295 12.61 1.03 4.30
N CYS A 296 13.02 2.14 3.69
CA CYS A 296 14.07 2.18 2.67
C CYS A 296 15.07 3.28 3.00
N LYS A 297 16.32 3.15 2.55
CA LYS A 297 17.24 4.28 2.50
C LYS A 297 17.06 5.02 1.18
N ASP A 298 17.45 4.42 0.05
CA ASP A 298 17.36 5.07 -1.25
C ASP A 298 16.51 4.26 -2.25
N VAL A 299 15.77 4.94 -3.13
CA VAL A 299 14.89 4.32 -4.13
C VAL A 299 15.12 4.96 -5.49
N CYS A 300 15.56 4.16 -6.46
CA CYS A 300 15.92 4.60 -7.81
C CYS A 300 15.12 3.81 -8.86
N LEU A 301 14.24 4.48 -9.60
CA LEU A 301 13.48 3.91 -10.71
C LEU A 301 13.88 4.59 -12.01
N ASN A 302 14.27 3.79 -13.01
CA ASN A 302 14.44 4.23 -14.39
C ASN A 302 13.49 3.41 -15.27
N THR A 303 12.51 4.05 -15.92
CA THR A 303 11.58 3.35 -16.83
C THR A 303 11.43 4.04 -18.17
N THR A 304 11.54 3.35 -19.32
CA THR A 304 11.36 4.06 -20.60
C THR A 304 9.89 4.30 -20.93
N HIS A 305 9.03 3.32 -20.66
CA HIS A 305 7.58 3.46 -20.72
C HIS A 305 6.95 2.77 -19.52
N CYS A 306 6.18 3.54 -18.75
CA CYS A 306 5.26 3.03 -17.75
C CYS A 306 3.86 3.61 -18.02
N LYS A 307 2.81 2.93 -17.57
CA LYS A 307 1.47 3.55 -17.48
C LYS A 307 1.35 4.22 -16.11
N ASP A 308 1.38 3.46 -15.03
CA ASP A 308 1.15 3.98 -13.68
C ASP A 308 2.33 3.62 -12.74
N VAL A 309 2.83 4.59 -11.98
CA VAL A 309 3.87 4.38 -10.94
C VAL A 309 3.30 4.76 -9.58
N CYS A 310 3.19 3.78 -8.68
CA CYS A 310 2.63 3.93 -7.34
C CYS A 310 3.67 3.54 -6.28
N LEU A 311 4.11 4.53 -5.50
CA LEU A 311 5.13 4.38 -4.46
C LEU A 311 4.52 4.69 -3.09
N ASN A 312 4.54 3.71 -2.18
CA ASN A 312 4.22 3.88 -0.76
C ASN A 312 5.44 3.48 0.07
N ILE A 313 6.25 4.46 0.48
CA ILE A 313 7.62 4.22 0.99
C ILE A 313 7.91 5.05 2.26
N PRO A 314 7.38 4.68 3.44
CA PRO A 314 7.54 5.45 4.66
C PRO A 314 8.43 4.74 5.72
N PRO A 315 9.57 5.30 6.18
CA PRO A 315 10.29 6.49 5.70
C PRO A 315 11.34 6.16 4.62
N CYS A 316 11.87 7.20 3.97
CA CYS A 316 12.95 7.12 2.97
C CYS A 316 13.98 8.25 3.17
N LYS A 317 15.18 8.10 2.60
CA LYS A 317 16.17 9.18 2.47
C LYS A 317 16.03 9.86 1.11
N ASP A 318 16.30 9.17 0.01
CA ASP A 318 16.25 9.77 -1.33
C ASP A 318 15.35 8.95 -2.29
N VAL A 319 14.49 9.63 -3.05
CA VAL A 319 13.65 9.00 -4.10
C VAL A 319 13.93 9.64 -5.46
N CYS A 320 14.43 8.83 -6.39
CA CYS A 320 14.76 9.24 -7.75
C CYS A 320 13.92 8.45 -8.77
N LEU A 321 13.11 9.14 -9.57
CA LEU A 321 12.36 8.55 -10.68
C LEU A 321 12.75 9.24 -12.00
N ASN A 322 13.25 8.47 -12.95
CA ASN A 322 13.42 8.91 -14.34
C ASN A 322 12.47 8.09 -15.21
N THR A 323 11.57 8.74 -15.96
CA THR A 323 10.60 8.04 -16.80
C THR A 323 10.36 8.75 -18.14
N THR A 324 10.63 8.08 -19.27
CA THR A 324 10.52 8.67 -20.61
C THR A 324 9.15 8.50 -21.28
N HIS A 325 8.19 7.92 -20.57
CA HIS A 325 6.74 8.09 -20.80
C HIS A 325 5.99 7.56 -19.58
N CYS A 326 5.14 8.38 -18.96
CA CYS A 326 4.22 7.94 -17.91
C CYS A 326 2.79 8.42 -18.19
N LYS A 327 1.80 7.79 -17.56
CA LYS A 327 0.45 8.34 -17.46
C LYS A 327 0.25 8.97 -16.09
N ASP A 328 0.31 8.18 -15.02
CA ASP A 328 0.05 8.68 -13.66
C ASP A 328 1.19 8.32 -12.71
N VAL A 329 1.68 9.27 -11.92
CA VAL A 329 2.69 9.05 -10.87
C VAL A 329 2.14 9.46 -9.50
N CYS A 330 2.11 8.52 -8.56
CA CYS A 330 1.66 8.72 -7.19
C CYS A 330 2.76 8.30 -6.21
N LEU A 331 3.30 9.24 -5.42
CA LEU A 331 4.25 8.95 -4.33
C LEU A 331 3.68 9.43 -2.99
N ASN A 332 3.56 8.49 -2.06
CA ASN A 332 3.21 8.69 -0.67
C ASN A 332 4.37 8.23 0.22
N THR A 333 4.88 9.11 1.08
CA THR A 333 5.92 8.80 2.05
C THR A 333 5.76 9.69 3.28
N THR A 334 6.14 9.22 4.47
CA THR A 334 5.99 9.97 5.74
C THR A 334 7.18 10.86 6.08
N HIS A 335 8.32 10.62 5.43
CA HIS A 335 9.54 11.40 5.57
C HIS A 335 10.46 11.07 4.40
N CYS A 336 10.96 12.09 3.71
CA CYS A 336 12.00 11.98 2.70
C CYS A 336 13.00 13.12 2.86
N LYS A 337 14.27 12.91 2.51
CA LYS A 337 15.23 14.01 2.41
C LYS A 337 15.05 14.68 1.04
N ASP A 338 15.40 13.98 -0.04
CA ASP A 338 15.40 14.56 -1.39
C ASP A 338 14.51 13.73 -2.35
N VAL A 339 13.62 14.39 -3.09
CA VAL A 339 12.79 13.76 -4.13
C VAL A 339 13.09 14.37 -5.48
N CYS A 340 13.54 13.56 -6.43
CA CYS A 340 13.92 13.97 -7.78
C CYS A 340 13.12 13.17 -8.82
N LEU A 341 12.19 13.83 -9.51
CA LEU A 341 11.37 13.23 -10.57
C LEU A 341 11.67 13.90 -11.92
N ASN A 342 12.04 13.11 -12.92
CA ASN A 342 12.17 13.54 -14.31
C ASN A 342 11.23 12.69 -15.17
N ILE A 343 10.06 13.22 -15.53
CA ILE A 343 8.98 12.45 -16.16
C ILE A 343 8.53 13.17 -17.44
N THR A 344 8.71 12.54 -18.59
CA THR A 344 8.37 13.14 -19.89
C THR A 344 7.60 12.14 -20.73
N PRO A 345 6.48 12.48 -21.37
CA PRO A 345 5.37 13.23 -20.78
C PRO A 345 4.72 12.46 -19.60
N CYS A 346 3.86 13.14 -18.84
CA CYS A 346 2.95 12.58 -17.84
C CYS A 346 1.51 13.07 -18.11
N LYS A 347 0.51 12.45 -17.47
CA LYS A 347 -0.84 13.01 -17.35
C LYS A 347 -1.02 13.63 -15.97
N ASP A 348 -0.90 12.86 -14.90
CA ASP A 348 -1.11 13.38 -13.53
C ASP A 348 0.09 13.04 -12.63
N VAL A 349 0.56 14.00 -11.82
CA VAL A 349 1.61 13.78 -10.81
C VAL A 349 1.10 14.20 -9.43
N CYS A 350 1.03 13.23 -8.50
CA CYS A 350 0.52 13.41 -7.15
C CYS A 350 1.58 13.02 -6.11
N LEU A 351 1.95 13.97 -5.25
CA LEU A 351 2.94 13.79 -4.19
C LEU A 351 2.33 14.16 -2.84
N ASN A 352 2.36 13.23 -1.89
CA ASN A 352 1.95 13.45 -0.51
C ASN A 352 3.10 13.10 0.44
N ILE A 353 3.76 14.14 0.97
CA ILE A 353 4.98 14.02 1.77
C ILE A 353 4.95 14.97 2.96
N PRO A 354 4.43 14.55 4.12
CA PRO A 354 4.87 15.14 5.38
C PRO A 354 6.40 15.00 5.45
N HIS A 355 7.10 16.03 5.90
CA HIS A 355 8.56 16.09 6.03
C HIS A 355 9.34 15.73 4.75
N CYS A 356 9.53 16.72 3.88
CA CYS A 356 10.59 16.68 2.86
C CYS A 356 11.69 17.70 3.16
N LYS A 357 12.92 17.50 2.68
CA LYS A 357 13.91 18.59 2.62
C LYS A 357 13.81 19.30 1.28
N ASP A 358 14.11 18.63 0.17
CA ASP A 358 14.13 19.24 -1.17
C ASP A 358 13.30 18.42 -2.17
N VAL A 359 12.47 19.07 -2.99
CA VAL A 359 11.69 18.41 -4.07
C VAL A 359 11.98 19.06 -5.42
N CYS A 360 12.41 18.25 -6.39
CA CYS A 360 12.68 18.65 -7.75
C CYS A 360 11.82 17.81 -8.72
N LEU A 361 10.93 18.45 -9.48
CA LEU A 361 10.12 17.83 -10.53
C LEU A 361 10.36 18.51 -11.87
N ASN A 362 10.81 17.74 -12.86
CA ASN A 362 10.94 18.15 -14.26
C ASN A 362 9.98 17.33 -15.12
N THR A 363 9.19 17.99 -15.96
CA THR A 363 8.28 17.34 -16.90
C THR A 363 8.12 18.13 -18.20
N THR A 364 7.85 17.46 -19.31
CA THR A 364 7.50 18.14 -20.56
C THR A 364 6.03 18.49 -20.55
N HIS A 365 5.16 17.53 -20.85
CA HIS A 365 3.72 17.68 -20.75
C HIS A 365 3.21 17.03 -19.48
N CYS A 366 2.32 17.73 -18.78
CA CYS A 366 1.48 17.22 -17.70
C CYS A 366 0.06 17.77 -17.89
N LYS A 367 -0.96 17.07 -17.40
CA LYS A 367 -2.29 17.65 -17.22
C LYS A 367 -2.32 18.33 -15.85
N ASP A 368 -2.24 17.57 -14.76
CA ASP A 368 -2.37 18.10 -13.41
C ASP A 368 -1.15 17.76 -12.54
N VAL A 369 -0.59 18.73 -11.81
CA VAL A 369 0.49 18.52 -10.81
C VAL A 369 -0.03 18.91 -9.43
N CYS A 370 -0.07 17.96 -8.50
CA CYS A 370 -0.61 18.14 -7.14
C CYS A 370 0.44 17.76 -6.09
N LEU A 371 0.99 18.75 -5.39
CA LEU A 371 1.96 18.53 -4.31
C LEU A 371 1.36 18.92 -2.95
N ASN A 372 1.38 18.00 -1.99
CA ASN A 372 1.04 18.25 -0.58
C ASN A 372 2.26 17.89 0.29
N ILE A 373 3.05 18.89 0.71
CA ILE A 373 4.38 18.68 1.32
C ILE A 373 4.53 19.49 2.61
N THR A 374 4.78 18.86 3.76
CA THR A 374 4.62 19.54 5.06
C THR A 374 5.60 19.08 6.17
N PRO A 375 6.69 19.81 6.50
CA PRO A 375 7.30 20.96 5.83
C PRO A 375 8.17 20.57 4.63
N CYS A 376 8.66 21.59 3.91
CA CYS A 376 9.74 21.49 2.93
C CYS A 376 10.79 22.58 3.16
N LYS A 377 12.02 22.41 2.66
CA LYS A 377 13.00 23.50 2.53
C LYS A 377 12.86 24.12 1.14
N ASP A 378 13.21 23.41 0.07
CA ASP A 378 13.23 23.95 -1.28
C ASP A 378 12.33 23.12 -2.23
N VAL A 379 11.47 23.78 -3.02
CA VAL A 379 10.65 23.12 -4.06
C VAL A 379 10.92 23.75 -5.42
N CYS A 380 11.37 22.92 -6.37
CA CYS A 380 11.68 23.31 -7.74
C CYS A 380 10.81 22.52 -8.74
N LEU A 381 9.97 23.23 -9.50
CA LEU A 381 9.12 22.66 -10.56
C LEU A 381 9.49 23.27 -11.91
N ASN A 382 9.81 22.42 -12.89
CA ASN A 382 9.98 22.80 -14.29
C ASN A 382 9.00 22.01 -15.16
N THR A 383 8.14 22.70 -15.90
CA THR A 383 7.18 22.07 -16.83
C THR A 383 7.10 22.85 -18.14
N THR A 384 7.05 22.18 -19.30
CA THR A 384 6.78 22.93 -20.55
C THR A 384 5.28 23.20 -20.65
N HIS A 385 4.44 22.17 -20.71
CA HIS A 385 2.99 22.33 -20.73
C HIS A 385 2.34 21.67 -19.52
N CYS A 386 1.57 22.45 -18.75
CA CYS A 386 0.68 21.95 -17.71
C CYS A 386 -0.74 22.47 -17.96
N LYS A 387 -1.77 21.77 -17.48
CA LYS A 387 -3.11 22.37 -17.34
C LYS A 387 -3.19 23.07 -15.99
N ASP A 388 -3.16 22.32 -14.88
CA ASP A 388 -3.33 22.87 -13.54
C ASP A 388 -2.15 22.48 -12.63
N VAL A 389 -1.54 23.47 -11.96
CA VAL A 389 -0.50 23.24 -10.94
C VAL A 389 -1.05 23.64 -9.57
N CYS A 390 -1.14 22.69 -8.64
CA CYS A 390 -1.70 22.86 -7.30
C CYS A 390 -0.65 22.48 -6.24
N LEU A 391 -0.15 23.47 -5.51
CA LEU A 391 0.86 23.32 -4.46
C LEU A 391 0.28 23.68 -3.09
N ASN A 392 0.31 22.75 -2.15
CA ASN A 392 0.01 22.97 -0.74
C ASN A 392 1.24 22.61 0.09
N ILE A 393 2.06 23.60 0.46
CA ILE A 393 3.39 23.37 1.06
C ILE A 393 3.48 24.12 2.39
N THR A 394 3.60 23.45 3.53
CA THR A 394 3.48 24.12 4.85
C THR A 394 4.46 23.64 5.91
N PRO A 395 5.34 24.52 6.44
CA PRO A 395 5.98 25.69 5.80
C PRO A 395 6.99 25.29 4.69
N CYS A 396 7.46 26.30 3.94
CA CYS A 396 8.56 26.20 2.97
C CYS A 396 9.67 27.24 3.25
N LYS A 397 10.87 27.06 2.69
CA LYS A 397 11.88 28.12 2.59
C LYS A 397 11.84 28.77 1.20
N ASP A 398 12.17 28.04 0.14
CA ASP A 398 12.24 28.61 -1.22
C ASP A 398 11.35 27.82 -2.18
N VAL A 399 10.54 28.51 -3.00
CA VAL A 399 9.67 27.87 -4.01
C VAL A 399 9.95 28.45 -5.40
N CYS A 400 10.37 27.62 -6.34
CA CYS A 400 10.74 27.98 -7.70
C CYS A 400 9.85 27.23 -8.72
N LEU A 401 9.05 27.95 -9.50
CA LEU A 401 8.27 27.41 -10.62
C LEU A 401 8.75 28.00 -11.94
N ASN A 402 9.00 27.15 -12.93
CA ASN A 402 9.20 27.54 -14.31
C ASN A 402 8.19 26.76 -15.19
N THR A 403 7.28 27.47 -15.84
CA THR A 403 6.28 26.87 -16.74
C THR A 403 6.32 27.57 -18.10
N THR A 404 6.22 26.88 -19.25
CA THR A 404 6.03 27.64 -20.51
C THR A 404 4.55 27.93 -20.72
N HIS A 405 3.69 26.92 -20.75
CA HIS A 405 2.25 27.09 -20.78
C HIS A 405 1.59 26.40 -19.58
N CYS A 406 0.78 27.16 -18.85
CA CYS A 406 -0.13 26.65 -17.83
C CYS A 406 -1.55 27.19 -18.08
N LYS A 407 -2.59 26.52 -17.59
CA LYS A 407 -3.93 27.13 -17.49
C LYS A 407 -4.03 27.84 -16.15
N ASP A 408 -3.97 27.09 -15.05
CA ASP A 408 -4.16 27.62 -13.69
C ASP A 408 -2.98 27.25 -12.78
N VAL A 409 -2.38 28.21 -12.07
CA VAL A 409 -1.37 27.95 -11.03
C VAL A 409 -1.90 28.39 -9.66
N CYS A 410 -1.95 27.45 -8.72
CA CYS A 410 -2.41 27.64 -7.35
C CYS A 410 -1.29 27.26 -6.36
N LEU A 411 -0.84 28.19 -5.53
CA LEU A 411 0.11 27.94 -4.43
C LEU A 411 -0.48 28.42 -3.10
N ASN A 412 -0.59 27.49 -2.15
CA ASN A 412 -0.96 27.75 -0.77
C ASN A 412 0.20 27.35 0.15
N THR A 413 0.62 28.27 1.02
CA THR A 413 1.66 28.00 2.02
C THR A 413 1.45 28.82 3.29
N THR A 414 1.87 28.30 4.44
CA THR A 414 1.75 28.96 5.75
C THR A 414 2.96 29.78 6.15
N HIS A 415 4.03 29.73 5.36
CA HIS A 415 5.25 30.54 5.47
C HIS A 415 6.17 30.16 4.31
N CYS A 416 6.71 31.13 3.58
CA CYS A 416 7.77 30.90 2.59
C CYS A 416 8.77 32.04 2.66
N LYS A 417 10.08 31.81 2.56
CA LYS A 417 11.07 32.90 2.54
C LYS A 417 11.05 33.59 1.17
N ASP A 418 11.34 32.85 0.10
CA ASP A 418 11.48 33.41 -1.25
C ASP A 418 10.62 32.61 -2.26
N VAL A 419 9.87 33.29 -3.11
CA VAL A 419 9.02 32.65 -4.13
C VAL A 419 9.34 33.20 -5.51
N CYS A 420 9.73 32.34 -6.45
CA CYS A 420 10.07 32.68 -7.82
C CYS A 420 9.16 31.91 -8.78
N LEU A 421 8.37 32.62 -9.61
CA LEU A 421 7.55 32.02 -10.66
C LEU A 421 7.84 32.68 -12.00
N ASN A 422 8.24 31.87 -12.98
CA ASN A 422 8.41 32.27 -14.37
C ASN A 422 7.39 31.51 -15.23
N THR A 423 6.52 32.20 -15.96
CA THR A 423 5.49 31.56 -16.79
C THR A 423 5.25 32.32 -18.10
N THR A 424 5.44 31.70 -19.27
CA THR A 424 5.24 32.44 -20.53
C THR A 424 3.75 32.66 -20.85
N HIS A 425 2.90 31.66 -20.64
CA HIS A 425 1.46 31.80 -20.78
C HIS A 425 0.73 31.13 -19.62
N CYS A 426 -0.12 31.89 -18.94
CA CYS A 426 -1.08 31.41 -17.95
C CYS A 426 -2.48 31.92 -18.29
N LYS A 427 -3.52 31.29 -17.75
CA LYS A 427 -4.85 31.90 -17.66
C LYS A 427 -4.98 32.60 -16.30
N ASP A 428 -4.89 31.84 -15.21
CA ASP A 428 -5.12 32.36 -13.86
C ASP A 428 -3.97 31.96 -12.91
N VAL A 429 -3.41 32.91 -12.15
CA VAL A 429 -2.41 32.63 -11.10
C VAL A 429 -2.96 33.06 -9.74
N CYS A 430 -3.01 32.13 -8.79
CA CYS A 430 -3.56 32.32 -7.44
C CYS A 430 -2.53 31.92 -6.37
N LEU A 431 -1.96 32.90 -5.66
CA LEU A 431 -0.98 32.67 -4.60
C LEU A 431 -1.53 33.12 -3.24
N ASN A 432 -1.50 32.24 -2.24
CA ASN A 432 -1.82 32.53 -0.84
C ASN A 432 -0.59 32.23 0.04
N ILE A 433 0.13 33.29 0.44
CA ILE A 433 1.49 33.19 1.02
C ILE A 433 1.65 34.12 2.23
N PRO A 434 1.17 33.76 3.44
CA PRO A 434 1.35 34.54 4.66
C PRO A 434 2.33 33.85 5.63
N PRO A 435 3.40 34.50 6.14
CA PRO A 435 4.13 35.65 5.60
C PRO A 435 5.23 35.24 4.60
N CYS A 436 5.82 36.21 3.91
CA CYS A 436 6.93 36.02 2.98
C CYS A 436 8.05 37.06 3.13
N LYS A 437 9.26 36.79 2.60
CA LYS A 437 10.31 37.81 2.47
C LYS A 437 10.24 38.46 1.08
N ASP A 438 10.55 37.69 0.03
CA ASP A 438 10.64 38.20 -1.35
C ASP A 438 9.77 37.37 -2.30
N VAL A 439 8.99 38.01 -3.17
CA VAL A 439 8.17 37.33 -4.20
C VAL A 439 8.46 37.91 -5.57
N CYS A 440 8.91 37.06 -6.50
CA CYS A 440 9.30 37.42 -7.86
C CYS A 440 8.46 36.65 -8.89
N LEU A 441 7.64 37.36 -9.65
CA LEU A 441 6.73 36.82 -10.65
C LEU A 441 7.05 37.43 -12.02
N ASN A 442 7.41 36.58 -13.00
CA ASN A 442 7.65 36.96 -14.38
C ASN A 442 6.66 36.22 -15.29
N ILE A 443 5.63 36.90 -15.79
CA ILE A 443 4.55 36.27 -16.56
C ILE A 443 4.33 37.01 -17.88
N THR A 444 4.57 36.37 -19.03
CA THR A 444 4.47 37.08 -20.33
C THR A 444 3.02 37.35 -20.71
N HIS A 445 2.15 36.34 -20.61
CA HIS A 445 0.70 36.49 -20.80
C HIS A 445 -0.07 35.85 -19.64
N CYS A 446 -0.99 36.59 -19.05
CA CYS A 446 -1.96 36.10 -18.08
C CYS A 446 -3.34 36.70 -18.34
N LYS A 447 -4.43 36.05 -17.91
CA LYS A 447 -5.73 36.71 -17.81
C LYS A 447 -5.81 37.41 -16.45
N ASP A 448 -5.80 36.61 -15.38
CA ASP A 448 -6.06 37.07 -14.01
C ASP A 448 -4.88 36.68 -13.08
N VAL A 449 -4.43 37.59 -12.22
CA VAL A 449 -3.42 37.29 -11.18
C VAL A 449 -3.93 37.73 -9.81
N CYS A 450 -4.08 36.78 -8.88
CA CYS A 450 -4.62 36.96 -7.55
C CYS A 450 -3.57 36.61 -6.49
N LEU A 451 -3.16 37.59 -5.69
CA LEU A 451 -2.08 37.50 -4.71
C LEU A 451 -2.57 37.89 -3.32
N ASN A 452 -2.67 36.91 -2.41
CA ASN A 452 -2.95 37.14 -0.99
C ASN A 452 -1.67 36.95 -0.17
N ILE A 453 -0.97 38.06 0.08
CA ILE A 453 0.39 38.08 0.63
C ILE A 453 0.46 39.22 1.67
N PRO A 454 -0.19 39.10 2.83
CA PRO A 454 -0.40 40.24 3.73
C PRO A 454 0.93 40.85 4.22
N HIS A 455 1.92 40.02 4.54
CA HIS A 455 3.23 40.46 5.02
C HIS A 455 4.33 39.96 4.07
N CYS A 456 4.87 40.84 3.23
CA CYS A 456 5.99 40.53 2.35
C CYS A 456 6.83 41.78 2.09
N LYS A 457 8.15 41.68 2.27
CA LYS A 457 9.07 42.82 2.21
C LYS A 457 9.09 43.43 0.81
N ASP A 458 9.42 42.62 -0.19
CA ASP A 458 9.62 43.04 -1.58
C ASP A 458 8.79 42.14 -2.52
N VAL A 459 7.96 42.76 -3.38
CA VAL A 459 7.16 42.05 -4.41
C VAL A 459 7.50 42.61 -5.78
N CYS A 460 8.07 41.76 -6.64
CA CYS A 460 8.43 42.08 -8.02
C CYS A 460 7.48 41.35 -8.97
N LEU A 461 6.62 42.10 -9.68
CA LEU A 461 5.72 41.58 -10.71
C LEU A 461 6.11 42.18 -12.07
N ASN A 462 6.65 41.35 -12.95
CA ASN A 462 6.84 41.68 -14.37
C ASN A 462 5.78 40.95 -15.19
N THR A 463 4.80 41.69 -15.72
CA THR A 463 3.71 41.15 -16.54
C THR A 463 3.56 41.93 -17.82
N THR A 464 3.97 41.38 -18.96
CA THR A 464 3.84 42.10 -20.24
C THR A 464 2.39 42.22 -20.69
N HIS A 465 1.58 41.17 -20.57
CA HIS A 465 0.16 41.23 -20.93
C HIS A 465 -0.69 40.54 -19.87
N CYS A 466 -1.33 41.33 -19.00
CA CYS A 466 -2.29 40.85 -18.01
C CYS A 466 -3.56 41.70 -18.05
N LYS A 467 -4.74 41.08 -17.87
CA LYS A 467 -6.02 41.79 -17.90
C LYS A 467 -6.36 42.36 -16.52
N ASP A 468 -6.36 41.52 -15.50
CA ASP A 468 -6.77 41.89 -14.14
C ASP A 468 -5.73 41.40 -13.11
N VAL A 469 -5.24 42.29 -12.23
CA VAL A 469 -4.34 41.94 -11.12
C VAL A 469 -4.98 42.37 -9.80
N CYS A 470 -5.16 41.41 -8.89
CA CYS A 470 -5.69 41.61 -7.55
C CYS A 470 -4.60 41.31 -6.51
N LEU A 471 -4.14 42.36 -5.81
CA LEU A 471 -3.11 42.28 -4.78
C LEU A 471 -3.69 42.62 -3.40
N ASN A 472 -3.63 41.67 -2.46
CA ASN A 472 -3.93 41.90 -1.05
C ASN A 472 -2.64 41.79 -0.23
N THR A 473 -2.02 42.94 0.02
CA THR A 473 -0.81 43.12 0.84
C THR A 473 -1.10 44.19 1.90
N THR A 474 -0.92 43.89 3.18
CA THR A 474 -1.12 44.88 4.27
C THR A 474 0.16 45.61 4.64
N HIS A 475 1.33 44.98 4.45
CA HIS A 475 2.65 45.58 4.71
C HIS A 475 3.69 45.13 3.68
N SER A 476 3.77 45.83 2.54
CA SER A 476 4.88 45.69 1.59
C SER A 476 5.62 47.01 1.40
N VAL A 477 6.95 46.94 1.35
CA VAL A 477 7.84 48.11 1.35
C VAL A 477 8.24 48.53 -0.07
N ALA A 478 8.28 47.56 -1.00
CA ALA A 478 8.48 47.82 -2.42
C ALA A 478 7.67 46.83 -3.28
N ALA A 479 6.61 47.32 -3.91
CA ALA A 479 5.90 46.62 -4.98
C ALA A 479 6.33 47.21 -6.33
N LEU A 480 7.19 46.50 -7.07
CA LEU A 480 7.60 46.89 -8.43
C LEU A 480 6.72 46.16 -9.44
N LEU A 481 5.71 46.87 -9.95
CA LEU A 481 4.80 46.38 -10.98
C LEU A 481 5.23 46.95 -12.34
N TRP A 482 5.65 46.07 -13.25
CA TRP A 482 5.92 46.42 -14.66
C TRP A 482 4.82 45.84 -15.53
N PHE A 483 4.07 46.73 -16.18
CA PHE A 483 3.04 46.42 -17.18
C PHE A 483 3.51 46.99 -18.54
N GLY A 484 3.49 46.16 -19.59
CA GLY A 484 4.04 46.46 -20.92
C GLY A 484 3.01 46.72 -22.01
#